data_AF-A0A0F7S405-F1
#
_entry.id   AF-A0A0F7S405-F1
#
_cell.length_a   1.000
_cell.length_b   1.000
_cell.length_c   1.000
_cell.angle_alpha   90.00
_cell.angle_beta   90.00
_cell.angle_gamma   90.00
#
_symmetry.space_group_name_H-M   'P 1'
#
loop_
_entity.id
_entity.type
_entity.pdbx_description
1 polymer ?
#
loop_
_entity_poly.entity_id
_entity_poly.type
_entity_poly.pdbx_seq_one_letter_code
_entity_poly.pdbx_strand_id
1 'polypeptide(L)'
;MGVAEIINSINRAVATSPVGYYFRLDGSGHPLSRPGSRFLTEIRAGLVTFAAMAYILSVNASILSTSGGPCECPKTAADPLCDKDDAYQQCVAELNRDYVFATAISACVGSTLMALFANMPLGLAPGLGVNAYFAFTIVGTAGSGIIPYSQALSAVWLEGWIFFLLSLFGVR
;
A
#
# COMPACT_ATOMS: atom_id res chain seq x y z
N MET A 1 19.64 21.48 -29.46
CA MET A 1 19.56 20.14 -28.82
C MET A 1 18.11 19.79 -28.58
N GLY A 2 17.60 18.76 -29.25
CA GLY A 2 16.22 18.33 -29.09
C GLY A 2 16.00 17.56 -27.79
N VAL A 3 14.79 17.65 -27.23
CA VAL A 3 14.39 16.94 -25.99
C VAL A 3 14.65 15.42 -26.10
N ALA A 4 14.42 14.84 -27.28
CA ALA A 4 14.67 13.41 -27.53
C ALA A 4 16.15 13.01 -27.40
N GLU A 5 17.07 13.90 -27.76
CA GLU A 5 18.51 13.65 -27.69
C GLU A 5 19.02 13.68 -26.25
N ILE A 6 18.48 14.61 -25.45
CA ILE A 6 18.73 14.69 -24.00
C ILE A 6 18.21 13.42 -23.31
N ILE A 7 16.99 12.98 -23.63
CA ILE A 7 16.39 11.75 -23.10
C ILE A 7 17.25 10.53 -23.42
N ASN A 8 17.72 10.39 -24.66
CA ASN A 8 18.56 9.26 -25.07
C ASN A 8 19.94 9.30 -24.41
N SER A 9 20.53 10.48 -24.25
CA SER A 9 21.82 10.65 -23.56
C SER A 9 21.73 10.23 -22.09
N ILE A 10 20.69 10.68 -21.37
CA ILE A 10 20.45 10.29 -19.97
C ILE A 10 20.20 8.78 -19.86
N ASN A 11 19.34 8.22 -20.70
CA ASN A 11 19.06 6.79 -20.69
C ASN A 11 20.32 5.95 -20.92
N ARG A 12 21.18 6.35 -21.85
CA ARG A 12 22.43 5.64 -22.15
C ARG A 12 23.44 5.79 -21.02
N ALA A 13 23.58 6.98 -20.45
CA ALA A 13 24.47 7.24 -19.33
C ALA A 13 24.12 6.38 -18.10
N VAL A 14 22.82 6.26 -17.80
CA VAL A 14 22.35 5.42 -16.68
C VAL A 14 22.45 3.93 -17.02
N ALA A 15 22.17 3.52 -18.27
CA ALA A 15 22.26 2.13 -18.69
C ALA A 15 23.69 1.57 -18.52
N THR A 16 24.72 2.35 -18.84
CA THR A 16 26.13 1.93 -18.70
C THR A 16 26.66 2.00 -17.27
N SER A 17 25.88 2.52 -16.33
CA SER A 17 26.29 2.65 -14.92
C SER A 17 26.08 1.34 -14.13
N PRO A 18 26.68 1.20 -12.93
CA PRO A 18 26.44 0.04 -12.05
C PRO A 18 24.95 -0.14 -11.69
N VAL A 19 24.21 0.97 -11.64
CA VAL A 19 22.77 1.01 -11.41
C VAL A 19 22.03 0.33 -12.57
N GLY A 20 22.44 0.60 -13.81
CA GLY A 20 21.85 -0.02 -15.00
C GLY A 20 22.10 -1.53 -15.04
N TYR A 21 23.30 -1.97 -14.64
CA TYR A 21 23.62 -3.39 -14.54
C TYR A 21 22.81 -4.09 -13.44
N TYR A 22 22.70 -3.48 -12.26
CA TYR A 22 21.92 -4.02 -11.15
C TYR A 22 20.43 -4.14 -11.48
N PHE A 23 19.79 -3.08 -11.99
CA PHE A 23 18.36 -3.07 -12.35
C PHE A 23 18.04 -3.71 -13.71
N ARG A 24 19.04 -4.34 -14.36
CA ARG A 24 18.88 -5.05 -15.64
C ARG A 24 18.28 -4.17 -16.75
N LEU A 25 18.67 -2.90 -16.80
CA LEU A 25 18.20 -1.93 -17.78
C LEU A 25 18.66 -2.31 -19.20
N ASP A 26 17.90 -1.87 -20.20
CA ASP A 26 18.23 -2.04 -21.61
C ASP A 26 19.54 -1.31 -21.96
N GLY A 27 20.49 -2.00 -22.58
CA GLY A 27 21.82 -1.48 -22.89
C GLY A 27 22.86 -1.54 -21.75
N SER A 28 22.57 -2.21 -20.63
CA SER A 28 23.49 -2.37 -19.50
C SER A 28 24.55 -3.46 -19.66
N GLY A 29 24.42 -4.33 -20.68
CA GLY A 29 25.30 -5.48 -20.88
C GLY A 29 25.04 -6.65 -19.93
N HIS A 30 24.01 -6.58 -19.08
CA HIS A 30 23.59 -7.68 -18.21
C HIS A 30 22.96 -8.81 -19.06
N PRO A 31 23.32 -10.10 -18.84
CA PRO A 31 22.82 -11.22 -19.66
C PRO A 31 21.29 -11.41 -19.58
N LEU A 32 20.67 -10.94 -18.50
CA LEU A 32 19.21 -10.92 -18.29
C LEU A 32 18.61 -9.50 -18.42
N SER A 33 19.16 -8.64 -19.29
CA SER A 33 18.62 -7.29 -19.52
C SER A 33 17.19 -7.34 -20.05
N ARG A 34 16.31 -6.47 -19.55
CA ARG A 34 14.92 -6.39 -20.00
C ARG A 34 14.80 -5.47 -21.23
N PRO A 35 14.42 -5.99 -22.42
CA PRO A 35 14.30 -5.14 -23.61
C PRO A 35 13.24 -4.07 -23.41
N GLY A 36 13.56 -2.81 -23.74
CA GLY A 36 12.66 -1.67 -23.59
C GLY A 36 12.60 -1.02 -22.19
N SER A 37 13.25 -1.62 -21.19
CA SER A 37 13.34 -1.07 -19.83
C SER A 37 14.45 0.01 -19.76
N ARG A 38 14.07 1.25 -20.07
CA ARG A 38 14.96 2.42 -20.01
C ARG A 38 14.68 3.24 -18.77
N PHE A 39 15.68 3.90 -18.21
CA PHE A 39 15.55 4.70 -16.98
C PHE A 39 14.35 5.66 -16.98
N LEU A 40 14.20 6.48 -18.02
CA LEU A 40 13.08 7.43 -18.11
C LEU A 40 11.73 6.76 -18.40
N THR A 41 11.73 5.59 -19.04
CA THR A 41 10.50 4.79 -19.24
C THR A 41 10.03 4.22 -17.91
N GLU A 42 10.94 3.69 -17.10
CA GLU A 42 10.65 3.16 -15.76
C GLU A 42 10.19 4.26 -14.80
N ILE A 43 10.77 5.46 -14.84
CA ILE A 43 10.28 6.60 -14.05
C ILE A 43 8.84 6.96 -14.44
N ARG A 44 8.52 6.97 -15.74
CA ARG A 44 7.16 7.22 -16.21
C ARG A 44 6.19 6.12 -15.76
N ALA A 45 6.61 4.86 -15.84
CA ALA A 45 5.82 3.74 -15.32
C ALA A 45 5.58 3.87 -13.81
N GLY A 46 6.61 4.21 -13.04
CA GLY A 46 6.52 4.46 -11.60
C GLY A 46 5.58 5.61 -11.25
N LEU A 47 5.57 6.70 -12.04
CA LEU A 47 4.61 7.80 -11.87
C LEU A 47 3.16 7.35 -12.10
N VAL A 48 2.92 6.48 -13.08
CA VAL A 48 1.58 5.91 -13.32
C VAL A 48 1.15 5.02 -12.15
N THR A 49 2.05 4.17 -11.66
CA THR A 49 1.78 3.33 -10.48
C THR A 49 1.54 4.18 -9.23
N PHE A 50 2.31 5.25 -9.02
CA PHE A 50 2.12 6.20 -7.93
C PHE A 50 0.72 6.83 -7.97
N ALA A 51 0.27 7.29 -9.14
CA ALA A 51 -1.06 7.86 -9.29
C ALA A 51 -2.18 6.85 -8.95
N ALA A 52 -2.03 5.59 -9.37
CA ALA A 52 -2.97 4.53 -9.01
C ALA A 52 -2.96 4.24 -7.49
N MET A 53 -1.77 4.18 -6.88
CA MET A 53 -1.62 3.94 -5.44
C MET A 53 -2.15 5.10 -4.59
N ALA A 54 -2.01 6.35 -5.04
CA ALA A 54 -2.46 7.52 -4.30
C ALA A 54 -3.97 7.47 -3.99
N TYR A 55 -4.79 7.02 -4.94
CA TYR A 55 -6.22 6.79 -4.72
C TYR A 55 -6.48 5.65 -3.72
N ILE A 56 -5.71 4.55 -3.80
CA ILE A 56 -5.86 3.41 -2.89
C ILE A 56 -5.58 3.82 -1.45
N LEU A 57 -4.59 4.69 -1.21
CA LEU A 57 -4.25 5.17 0.12
C LEU A 57 -5.41 5.91 0.79
N SER A 58 -6.06 6.83 0.09
CA SER A 58 -7.18 7.58 0.65
C SER A 58 -8.44 6.72 0.81
N VAL A 59 -8.71 5.84 -0.15
CA VAL A 59 -9.91 4.99 -0.13
C VAL A 59 -9.83 3.92 0.94
N ASN A 60 -8.69 3.25 1.08
CA ASN A 60 -8.53 2.25 2.14
C ASN A 60 -8.67 2.87 3.53
N ALA A 61 -8.11 4.07 3.73
CA ALA A 61 -8.28 4.80 4.98
C ALA A 61 -9.75 5.14 5.24
N SER A 62 -10.48 5.61 4.23
CA SER A 62 -11.92 5.88 4.33
C SER A 62 -12.70 4.64 4.74
N ILE A 63 -12.49 3.51 4.04
CA ILE A 63 -13.13 2.23 4.35
C ILE A 63 -12.82 1.78 5.78
N LEU A 64 -11.54 1.78 6.20
CA LEU A 64 -11.17 1.35 7.55
C LEU A 64 -11.70 2.29 8.63
N SER A 65 -11.72 3.60 8.39
CA SER A 65 -12.27 4.57 9.36
C SER A 65 -13.75 4.37 9.63
N THR A 66 -14.53 3.82 8.68
CA THR A 66 -15.95 3.51 8.91
C THR A 66 -16.18 2.42 9.97
N SER A 67 -15.19 1.57 10.23
CA SER A 67 -15.28 0.56 11.29
C SER A 67 -15.32 1.17 12.70
N GLY A 68 -14.99 2.46 12.84
CA GLY A 68 -14.86 3.15 14.12
C GLY A 68 -13.51 2.92 14.81
N GLY A 69 -12.74 1.91 14.38
CA GLY A 69 -11.39 1.66 14.89
C GLY A 69 -11.34 1.57 16.43
N PRO A 70 -10.40 2.28 17.08
CA PRO A 70 -10.33 2.37 18.54
C PRO A 70 -11.26 3.44 19.15
N CYS A 71 -11.99 4.21 18.33
CA CYS A 71 -12.86 5.27 18.84
C CYS A 71 -14.07 4.65 19.58
N GLU A 72 -14.37 5.16 20.78
CA GLU A 72 -15.51 4.70 21.56
C GLU A 72 -16.80 5.38 21.05
N CYS A 73 -17.77 4.57 20.62
CA CYS A 73 -19.10 5.03 20.21
C CYS A 73 -20.12 4.70 21.32
N PRO A 74 -20.63 5.70 22.07
CA PRO A 74 -21.70 5.50 23.04
C PRO A 74 -23.03 5.27 22.31
N LYS A 75 -23.29 4.01 21.91
CA LYS A 75 -24.52 3.62 21.21
C LYS A 75 -25.74 3.97 22.05
N THR A 76 -26.53 4.93 21.58
CA THR A 76 -27.79 5.34 22.21
C THR A 76 -28.95 4.90 21.32
N ALA A 77 -30.14 4.63 21.88
CA ALA A 77 -31.32 4.25 21.09
C ALA A 77 -31.71 5.28 20.01
N ALA A 78 -31.31 6.54 20.19
CA ALA A 78 -31.53 7.63 19.23
C ALA A 78 -30.41 7.78 18.17
N ASP A 79 -29.23 7.19 18.40
CA ASP A 79 -28.08 7.21 17.50
C ASP A 79 -27.27 5.91 17.62
N PRO A 80 -27.62 4.88 16.84
CA PRO A 80 -26.93 3.60 16.86
C PRO A 80 -25.57 3.61 16.13
N LEU A 81 -25.25 4.66 15.35
CA LEU A 81 -24.00 4.77 14.58
C LEU A 81 -23.07 5.90 15.05
N CYS A 82 -23.46 6.68 16.06
CA CYS A 82 -22.71 7.84 16.55
C CYS A 82 -22.45 8.89 15.46
N ASP A 83 -23.39 9.06 14.52
CA ASP A 83 -23.28 10.04 13.45
C ASP A 83 -23.45 11.49 13.96
N LYS A 84 -24.07 11.69 15.12
CA LYS A 84 -24.34 13.01 15.71
C LYS A 84 -23.39 13.39 16.83
N ASP A 85 -22.46 12.51 17.21
CA ASP A 85 -21.49 12.78 18.27
C ASP A 85 -20.24 13.46 17.70
N ASP A 86 -20.05 14.73 18.05
CA ASP A 86 -18.93 15.54 17.58
C ASP A 86 -17.57 14.96 18.02
N ALA A 87 -17.48 14.34 19.20
CA ALA A 87 -16.24 13.76 19.70
C ALA A 87 -15.86 12.49 18.91
N TYR A 88 -16.85 11.67 18.56
CA TYR A 88 -16.63 10.49 17.73
C TYR A 88 -16.20 10.89 16.30
N GLN A 89 -16.84 11.88 15.69
CA GLN A 89 -16.49 12.35 14.35
C GLN A 89 -15.07 12.95 14.30
N GLN A 90 -14.64 13.66 15.36
CA GLN A 90 -13.27 14.15 15.46
C GLN A 90 -12.26 12.99 15.54
N CYS A 91 -12.55 11.96 16.36
CA CYS A 91 -11.69 10.78 16.47
C CYS A 91 -11.59 10.02 15.13
N VAL A 92 -12.70 9.80 14.43
CA VAL A 92 -12.72 9.11 13.13
C VAL A 92 -11.95 9.90 12.06
N ALA A 93 -12.03 11.24 12.10
CA ALA A 93 -11.28 12.10 11.19
C ALA A 93 -9.77 12.08 11.43
N GLU A 94 -9.33 12.00 12.70
CA GLU A 94 -7.92 11.81 13.06
C GLU A 94 -7.43 10.42 12.63
N LEU A 95 -8.21 9.39 12.94
CA LEU A 95 -7.94 8.00 12.57
C LEU A 95 -7.79 7.82 11.05
N ASN A 96 -8.61 8.51 10.25
CA ASN A 96 -8.50 8.46 8.79
C ASN A 96 -7.12 8.95 8.32
N ARG A 97 -6.62 10.04 8.89
CA ARG A 97 -5.29 10.58 8.55
C ARG A 97 -4.20 9.60 8.96
N ASP A 98 -4.31 9.03 10.16
CA ASP A 98 -3.35 8.06 10.66
C ASP A 98 -3.27 6.80 9.78
N TYR A 99 -4.41 6.31 9.30
CA TYR A 99 -4.44 5.19 8.35
C TYR A 99 -3.82 5.53 6.99
N VAL A 100 -4.02 6.75 6.47
CA VAL A 100 -3.33 7.18 5.24
C VAL A 100 -1.81 7.17 5.45
N PHE A 101 -1.33 7.75 6.55
CA PHE A 101 0.11 7.78 6.86
C PHE A 101 0.69 6.38 7.08
N ALA A 102 0.01 5.54 7.87
CA ALA A 102 0.45 4.18 8.17
C ALA A 102 0.51 3.30 6.91
N THR A 103 -0.50 3.38 6.05
CA THR A 103 -0.54 2.62 4.79
C THR A 103 0.48 3.13 3.77
N ALA A 104 0.74 4.44 3.72
CA ALA A 104 1.77 5.00 2.85
C ALA A 104 3.18 4.55 3.25
N ILE A 105 3.49 4.58 4.55
CA ILE A 105 4.79 4.15 5.06
C ILE A 105 4.97 2.64 4.86
N SER A 106 3.97 1.82 5.17
CA SER A 106 4.08 0.36 4.99
C SER A 106 4.22 -0.05 3.52
N ALA A 107 3.47 0.59 2.62
CA ALA A 107 3.59 0.37 1.17
C ALA A 107 4.96 0.81 0.63
N CYS A 108 5.50 1.94 1.14
CA CYS A 108 6.83 2.42 0.79
C CYS A 108 7.90 1.41 1.22
N VAL A 109 7.90 0.99 2.48
CA VAL A 109 8.85 0.00 3.00
C VAL A 109 8.75 -1.31 2.23
N GLY A 110 7.54 -1.84 2.03
CA GLY A 110 7.32 -3.08 1.27
C GLY A 110 7.84 -2.98 -0.16
N SER A 111 7.50 -1.91 -0.87
CA SER A 111 7.93 -1.69 -2.26
C SER A 111 9.45 -1.49 -2.37
N THR A 112 10.08 -0.80 -1.41
CA THR A 112 11.53 -0.63 -1.35
C THR A 112 12.24 -1.96 -1.09
N LEU A 113 11.75 -2.78 -0.15
CA LEU A 113 12.31 -4.10 0.11
C LEU A 113 12.20 -5.00 -1.12
N MET A 114 11.06 -4.97 -1.82
CA MET A 114 10.87 -5.72 -3.07
C MET A 114 11.81 -5.23 -4.19
N ALA A 115 12.00 -3.91 -4.30
CA ALA A 115 12.91 -3.32 -5.27
C ALA A 115 14.38 -3.68 -5.01
N LEU A 116 14.84 -3.65 -3.76
CA LEU A 116 16.24 -3.86 -3.38
C LEU A 116 16.63 -5.33 -3.18
N PHE A 117 15.71 -6.22 -2.80
CA PHE A 117 16.05 -7.63 -2.58
C PHE A 117 15.62 -8.51 -3.73
N ALA A 118 14.42 -8.28 -4.27
CA ALA A 118 13.89 -9.10 -5.35
C ALA A 118 14.22 -8.55 -6.75
N ASN A 119 14.60 -7.26 -6.85
CA ASN A 119 14.92 -6.59 -8.11
C ASN A 119 13.81 -6.79 -9.17
N MET A 120 12.56 -6.59 -8.71
CA MET A 120 11.35 -6.69 -9.52
C MET A 120 10.58 -5.37 -9.50
N PRO A 121 10.10 -4.87 -10.65
CA PRO A 121 9.33 -3.63 -10.74
C PRO A 121 7.86 -3.89 -10.36
N LEU A 122 7.61 -4.23 -9.09
CA LEU A 122 6.28 -4.50 -8.55
C LEU A 122 5.99 -3.52 -7.40
N GLY A 123 4.94 -2.71 -7.56
CA GLY A 123 4.42 -1.86 -6.49
C GLY A 123 3.54 -2.67 -5.55
N LEU A 124 3.81 -2.62 -4.25
CA LEU A 124 3.01 -3.30 -3.22
C LEU A 124 2.02 -2.31 -2.62
N ALA A 125 0.72 -2.56 -2.81
CA ALA A 125 -0.37 -1.74 -2.29
C ALA A 125 -1.27 -2.56 -1.34
N PRO A 126 -1.93 -1.90 -0.38
CA PRO A 126 -2.91 -2.55 0.49
C PRO A 126 -4.15 -3.01 -0.27
N GLY A 127 -4.60 -4.24 0.02
CA GLY A 127 -5.72 -4.88 -0.67
C GLY A 127 -7.08 -4.29 -0.28
N LEU A 128 -7.77 -3.67 -1.23
CA LEU A 128 -9.05 -2.98 -0.99
C LEU A 128 -10.18 -3.92 -0.59
N GLY A 129 -10.26 -5.12 -1.19
CA GLY A 129 -11.33 -6.07 -0.90
C GLY A 129 -11.29 -6.66 0.52
N VAL A 130 -10.09 -7.01 1.00
CA VAL A 130 -9.91 -7.61 2.33
C VAL A 130 -10.19 -6.58 3.42
N ASN A 131 -9.77 -5.34 3.19
CA ASN A 131 -10.06 -4.19 4.04
C ASN A 131 -11.56 -3.86 4.12
N ALA A 132 -12.28 -3.93 3.00
CA ALA A 132 -13.72 -3.76 2.97
C ALA A 132 -14.46 -4.88 3.73
N TYR A 133 -14.03 -6.13 3.55
CA TYR A 133 -14.59 -7.25 4.30
C TYR A 133 -14.35 -7.11 5.81
N PHE A 134 -13.14 -6.72 6.21
CA PHE A 134 -12.79 -6.45 7.61
C PHE A 134 -13.68 -5.35 8.21
N ALA A 135 -13.81 -4.21 7.53
CA ALA A 135 -14.54 -3.05 8.04
C ALA A 135 -16.06 -3.26 8.06
N PHE A 136 -16.65 -3.83 6.99
CA PHE A 136 -18.10 -3.94 6.87
C PHE A 136 -18.67 -5.24 7.43
N THR A 137 -17.94 -6.36 7.37
CA THR A 137 -18.49 -7.67 7.76
C THR A 137 -18.01 -8.13 9.13
N ILE A 138 -16.71 -7.98 9.45
CA ILE A 138 -16.17 -8.46 10.73
C ILE A 138 -16.47 -7.47 11.86
N VAL A 139 -15.94 -6.25 11.73
CA VAL A 139 -16.05 -5.21 12.76
C VAL A 139 -17.38 -4.44 12.65
N GLY A 140 -17.90 -4.30 11.44
CA GLY A 140 -19.13 -3.55 11.15
C GLY A 140 -18.94 -2.05 11.31
N THR A 141 -19.89 -1.27 10.79
CA THR A 141 -19.86 0.19 10.91
C THR A 141 -19.96 0.62 12.37
N ALA A 142 -19.07 1.50 12.82
CA ALA A 142 -18.98 1.95 14.22
C ALA A 142 -18.92 0.80 15.25
N GLY A 143 -18.23 -0.31 14.91
CA GLY A 143 -18.10 -1.47 15.81
C GLY A 143 -19.43 -2.18 16.11
N SER A 144 -20.38 -2.16 15.18
CA SER A 144 -21.68 -2.87 15.29
C SER A 144 -21.62 -4.35 14.88
N GLY A 145 -20.48 -4.81 14.39
CA GLY A 145 -20.28 -6.15 13.85
C GLY A 145 -20.11 -7.24 14.91
N ILE A 146 -19.67 -8.40 14.42
CA ILE A 146 -19.68 -9.67 15.15
C ILE A 146 -18.55 -9.72 16.20
N ILE A 147 -17.42 -9.08 15.91
CA ILE A 147 -16.19 -9.17 16.69
C ILE A 147 -15.67 -7.75 16.96
N PRO A 148 -15.24 -7.43 18.20
CA PRO A 148 -14.66 -6.13 18.50
C PRO A 148 -13.37 -5.89 17.70
N TYR A 149 -13.10 -4.62 17.38
CA TYR A 149 -11.97 -4.20 16.55
C TYR A 149 -10.62 -4.76 17.01
N SER A 150 -10.35 -4.79 18.33
CA SER A 150 -9.10 -5.31 18.90
C SER A 150 -8.90 -6.80 18.65
N GLN A 151 -9.95 -7.61 18.76
CA GLN A 151 -9.89 -9.05 18.47
C GLN A 151 -9.71 -9.29 16.97
N ALA A 152 -10.41 -8.55 16.12
CA ALA A 152 -10.25 -8.64 14.68
C ALA A 152 -8.81 -8.28 14.24
N LEU A 153 -8.22 -7.23 14.81
CA LEU A 153 -6.85 -6.82 14.52
C LEU A 153 -5.82 -7.87 14.98
N SER A 154 -6.06 -8.52 16.14
CA SER A 154 -5.20 -9.61 16.62
C SER A 154 -5.17 -10.81 15.66
N ALA A 155 -6.31 -11.12 15.03
CA ALA A 155 -6.40 -12.19 14.04
C ALA A 155 -5.59 -11.87 12.77
N VAL A 156 -5.67 -10.63 12.27
CA VAL A 156 -4.87 -10.18 11.12
C VAL A 156 -3.37 -10.19 11.44
N TRP A 157 -2.99 -9.80 12.64
CA TRP A 157 -1.60 -9.85 13.08
C TRP A 157 -1.06 -11.29 13.13
N LEU A 158 -1.85 -12.25 13.63
CA LEU A 158 -1.51 -13.67 13.63
C LEU A 158 -1.45 -14.24 12.21
N GLU A 159 -2.36 -13.85 11.33
CA GLU A 159 -2.38 -14.27 9.92
C GLU A 159 -1.09 -13.86 9.20
N GLY A 160 -0.59 -12.64 9.44
CA GLY A 160 0.70 -12.20 8.92
C GLY A 160 1.87 -13.10 9.33
N TRP A 161 1.92 -13.53 10.60
CA TRP A 161 2.94 -14.48 11.08
C TRP A 161 2.80 -15.86 10.45
N ILE A 162 1.55 -16.34 10.31
CA ILE A 162 1.29 -17.63 9.66
C ILE A 162 1.78 -17.59 8.21
N PHE A 163 1.45 -16.55 7.43
CA PHE A 163 1.91 -16.42 6.06
C PHE A 163 3.42 -16.26 5.93
N PHE A 164 4.05 -15.55 6.87
CA PHE A 164 5.50 -15.44 6.92
C PHE A 164 6.17 -16.82 7.12
N LEU A 165 5.70 -17.60 8.10
CA LEU A 165 6.22 -18.93 8.38
C LEU A 165 5.97 -19.89 7.22
N LEU A 166 4.78 -19.89 6.63
CA LEU A 166 4.46 -20.72 5.45
C LEU A 166 5.36 -20.39 4.26
N SER A 167 5.67 -19.10 4.06
CA SER A 167 6.60 -18.66 3.01
C SER A 167 8.04 -19.11 3.30
N LEU A 168 8.45 -19.16 4.57
CA LEU A 168 9.77 -19.65 4.98
C LEU A 168 9.93 -21.17 4.78
N PHE A 169 8.86 -21.93 4.99
CA PHE A 169 8.84 -23.39 4.78
C PHE A 169 8.54 -23.79 3.33
N GLY A 170 8.34 -22.84 2.41
CA GLY A 170 8.14 -23.10 0.99
C GLY A 170 6.86 -23.87 0.66
N VAL A 171 5.85 -23.80 1.53
CA VAL A 171 4.51 -24.39 1.30
C VAL A 171 3.65 -23.49 0.38
N ARG A 172 4.23 -22.36 -0.05
CA ARG A 172 3.71 -21.39 -1.01
C ARG A 172 4.80 -21.06 -2.02
#